data_AF-A0A7J7K8L9-F1
#
_entry.id   AF-A0A7J7K8L9-F1
#
_cell.length_a   1.000
_cell.length_b   1.000
_cell.length_c   1.000
_cell.angle_alpha   90.00
_cell.angle_beta   90.00
_cell.angle_gamma   90.00
#
_symmetry.space_group_name_H-M   'P 1'
#
loop_
_entity.id
_entity.type
_entity.pdbx_description
1 polymer ?
#
loop_
_entity_poly.entity_id
_entity_poly.type
_entity_poly.pdbx_seq_one_letter_code
_entity_poly.pdbx_strand_id
1 'polypeptide(L)'
;MLSHINLMTNRFGLPAITGDKIALGSKVRNTVAAFGDPHILSYRGLGVVETCEALGWHKYMENEYFKLQAYGEHASEDGDSEATYITAMSLIFYTDDGNLVSWQSATGEKPSVSLRYDDKTGLKVAGGVNLEEKGNGVVFTHNSSATSLRVQKYNETYLFVLRTASGLLDATTGLLITGCPNPTVIAAKRKKRSTEDCENACSGTNSLYQDACVFDCQVTGDTGVAETFNDVEDMQSDIENDDDSILKDFNGVPEGEDSGADKPTTMLTFVMMLAAVAAIFS
;
A
#
# COMPACT_ATOMS: atom_id res chain seq x y z
N MET A 1 -8.08 -27.81 13.79
CA MET A 1 -6.63 -27.93 13.55
C MET A 1 -6.11 -26.53 13.24
N LEU A 2 -5.60 -25.81 14.25
CA LEU A 2 -4.91 -24.53 14.06
C LEU A 2 -3.42 -24.85 14.12
N SER A 3 -2.81 -25.02 12.95
CA SER A 3 -1.37 -25.25 12.82
C SER A 3 -0.63 -24.01 13.34
N HIS A 4 0.36 -24.25 14.20
CA HIS A 4 1.26 -23.23 14.70
C HIS A 4 2.01 -22.61 13.52
N ILE A 5 1.74 -21.33 13.25
CA ILE A 5 2.60 -20.50 12.40
C ILE A 5 3.89 -20.29 13.21
N ASN A 6 4.91 -21.08 12.89
CA ASN A 6 6.27 -20.80 13.34
C ASN A 6 6.72 -19.51 12.64
N LEU A 7 6.66 -18.39 13.36
CA LEU A 7 7.38 -17.17 13.03
C LEU A 7 8.88 -17.46 13.20
N MET A 8 9.47 -18.17 12.23
CA MET A 8 10.91 -18.25 12.12
C MET A 8 11.42 -16.88 11.69
N THR A 9 11.95 -16.13 12.64
CA THR A 9 12.76 -14.94 12.42
C THR A 9 14.12 -15.36 11.85
N ASN A 10 14.11 -15.91 10.64
CA ASN A 10 15.33 -16.07 9.86
C ASN A 10 15.77 -14.68 9.40
N ARG A 11 16.66 -14.06 10.20
CA ARG A 11 17.52 -12.96 9.76
C ARG A 11 18.53 -13.50 8.75
N PHE A 12 18.06 -13.88 7.55
CA PHE A 12 18.96 -13.95 6.41
C PHE A 12 19.39 -12.51 6.10
N GLY A 13 20.70 -12.30 6.09
CA GLY A 13 21.32 -10.98 5.91
C GLY A 13 20.95 -10.36 4.58
N LEU A 14 19.81 -9.67 4.54
CA LEU A 14 19.65 -8.53 3.67
C LEU A 14 20.76 -7.54 4.04
N PRO A 15 21.47 -6.94 3.07
CA PRO A 15 22.40 -5.86 3.37
C PRO A 15 21.60 -4.84 4.18
N ALA A 16 22.11 -4.47 5.36
CA ALA A 16 21.55 -3.36 6.11
C ALA A 16 21.72 -2.14 5.21
N ILE A 17 20.63 -1.79 4.52
CA ILE A 17 20.55 -0.49 3.91
C ILE A 17 20.27 0.36 5.15
N THR A 18 21.34 0.87 5.76
CA THR A 18 21.22 2.13 6.48
C THR A 18 20.78 3.14 5.42
N GLY A 19 19.51 3.10 5.06
CA GLY A 19 18.89 3.92 4.06
C GLY A 19 19.10 5.31 4.56
N ASP A 20 19.92 6.07 3.83
CA ASP A 20 19.98 7.50 4.04
C ASP A 20 18.53 7.96 4.14
N LYS A 21 18.11 8.51 5.27
CA LYS A 21 16.73 9.00 5.45
C LYS A 21 16.33 9.95 4.32
N ILE A 22 17.32 10.55 3.67
CA ILE A 22 17.22 11.33 2.43
C ILE A 22 16.61 10.53 1.26
N ALA A 23 16.99 9.26 1.07
CA ALA A 23 16.44 8.39 0.03
C ALA A 23 14.98 8.00 0.30
N LEU A 24 14.60 7.82 1.58
CA LEU A 24 13.23 7.51 2.01
C LEU A 24 12.31 8.74 1.96
N GLY A 25 12.85 9.93 2.23
CA GLY A 25 12.18 11.22 2.09
C GLY A 25 12.25 11.81 0.68
N SER A 26 12.69 11.04 -0.32
CA SER A 26 12.81 11.50 -1.70
C SER A 26 11.45 11.92 -2.25
N LYS A 27 11.43 13.04 -3.00
CA LYS A 27 10.25 13.48 -3.77
C LYS A 27 9.96 12.57 -4.96
N VAL A 28 10.91 11.75 -5.40
CA VAL A 28 10.70 10.82 -6.51
C VAL A 28 10.11 9.53 -5.96
N ARG A 29 8.80 9.39 -6.13
CA ARG A 29 7.98 8.31 -5.56
C ARG A 29 7.21 7.64 -6.67
N ASN A 30 6.99 6.33 -6.54
CA ASN A 30 6.28 5.55 -7.55
C ASN A 30 5.15 4.76 -6.89
N THR A 31 4.14 4.50 -7.72
CA THR A 31 2.95 3.76 -7.36
C THR A 31 3.01 2.38 -8.03
N VAL A 32 2.73 1.33 -7.26
CA VAL A 32 2.62 -0.06 -7.71
C VAL A 32 1.30 -0.63 -7.23
N ALA A 33 0.76 -1.63 -7.94
CA ALA A 33 -0.57 -2.15 -7.62
C ALA A 33 -0.72 -3.63 -7.96
N ALA A 34 -1.65 -4.30 -7.24
CA ALA A 34 -2.17 -5.61 -7.58
C ALA A 34 -3.71 -5.62 -7.47
N PHE A 35 -4.40 -6.15 -8.48
CA PHE A 35 -5.87 -6.12 -8.59
C PHE A 35 -6.35 -7.14 -9.63
N GLY A 36 -7.64 -7.48 -9.68
CA GLY A 36 -8.18 -8.42 -10.68
C GLY A 36 -7.48 -9.78 -10.65
N ASP A 37 -7.17 -10.34 -11.82
CA ASP A 37 -6.55 -11.66 -11.98
C ASP A 37 -5.01 -11.68 -11.83
N PRO A 38 -4.50 -11.66 -10.59
CA PRO A 38 -3.84 -10.46 -10.13
C PRO A 38 -2.98 -9.83 -11.23
N HIS A 39 -3.54 -8.79 -11.80
CA HIS A 39 -2.85 -7.84 -12.61
C HIS A 39 -1.86 -7.05 -11.75
N ILE A 40 -0.63 -6.96 -12.22
CA ILE A 40 0.48 -6.32 -11.52
C ILE A 40 0.92 -5.09 -12.31
N LEU A 41 0.82 -3.93 -11.66
CA LEU A 41 1.57 -2.74 -12.06
C LEU A 41 2.88 -2.73 -11.27
N SER A 42 3.95 -3.24 -11.89
CA SER A 42 5.25 -3.36 -11.23
C SER A 42 6.13 -2.13 -11.45
N TYR A 43 7.02 -1.86 -10.49
CA TYR A 43 7.95 -0.74 -10.54
C TYR A 43 8.90 -0.81 -11.76
N ARG A 44 9.38 -2.01 -12.10
CA ARG A 44 10.29 -2.22 -13.24
C ARG A 44 9.58 -2.58 -14.54
N GLY A 45 8.26 -2.78 -14.52
CA GLY A 45 7.44 -3.16 -15.67
C GLY A 45 7.22 -2.04 -16.70
N LEU A 46 7.91 -0.90 -16.56
CA LEU A 46 7.90 0.21 -17.54
C LEU A 46 6.50 0.76 -17.86
N GLY A 47 5.57 0.74 -16.90
CA GLY A 47 4.20 1.20 -17.11
C GLY A 47 3.36 0.25 -17.96
N VAL A 48 3.63 -1.06 -17.85
CA VAL A 48 2.78 -2.13 -18.39
C VAL A 48 2.13 -2.87 -17.23
N VAL A 49 0.87 -3.27 -17.42
CA VAL A 49 0.14 -4.15 -16.51
C VAL A 49 0.33 -5.59 -16.97
N GLU A 50 0.87 -6.43 -16.09
CA GLU A 50 1.11 -7.86 -16.36
C GLU A 50 0.06 -8.70 -15.64
N THR A 51 -0.31 -9.87 -16.18
CA THR A 51 -1.21 -10.82 -15.50
C THR A 51 -0.38 -11.99 -14.98
N CYS A 52 -0.50 -12.29 -13.68
CA CYS A 52 0.26 -13.34 -13.02
C CYS A 52 -0.66 -14.50 -12.61
N GLU A 53 -0.28 -15.73 -12.92
CA GLU A 53 -0.80 -16.88 -12.17
C GLU A 53 -0.12 -16.95 -10.79
N ALA A 54 -0.75 -16.36 -9.77
CA ALA A 54 -0.17 -16.24 -8.42
C ALA A 54 -0.87 -17.14 -7.41
N LEU A 55 -0.92 -18.45 -7.67
CA LEU A 55 -1.54 -19.44 -6.78
C LEU A 55 -0.80 -19.64 -5.46
N GLY A 56 -1.53 -19.62 -4.35
CA GLY A 56 -0.97 -19.79 -3.01
C GLY A 56 -0.33 -18.52 -2.46
N TRP A 57 0.52 -18.66 -1.43
CA TRP A 57 1.18 -17.51 -0.80
C TRP A 57 2.33 -16.98 -1.64
N HIS A 58 2.19 -15.76 -2.14
CA HIS A 58 3.24 -15.04 -2.86
C HIS A 58 3.72 -13.81 -2.11
N LYS A 59 4.96 -13.44 -2.41
CA LYS A 59 5.58 -12.21 -1.91
C LYS A 59 5.37 -11.10 -2.93
N TYR A 60 4.54 -10.13 -2.59
CA TYR A 60 4.30 -8.97 -3.43
C TYR A 60 5.36 -7.90 -3.21
N MET A 61 5.71 -7.64 -1.95
CA MET A 61 6.83 -6.77 -1.56
C MET A 61 7.48 -7.24 -0.26
N GLU A 62 8.81 -7.16 -0.18
CA GLU A 62 9.57 -7.35 1.05
C GLU A 62 10.84 -6.51 1.02
N ASN A 63 11.01 -5.72 2.08
CA ASN A 63 12.23 -4.99 2.41
C ASN A 63 12.40 -4.98 3.95
N GLU A 64 13.31 -4.18 4.47
CA GLU A 64 13.58 -4.09 5.91
C GLU A 64 12.47 -3.39 6.72
N TYR A 65 11.61 -2.59 6.07
CA TYR A 65 10.55 -1.82 6.70
C TYR A 65 9.19 -2.49 6.65
N PHE A 66 8.91 -3.27 5.60
CA PHE A 66 7.64 -3.98 5.51
C PHE A 66 7.70 -5.23 4.62
N LYS A 67 6.73 -6.11 4.86
CA LYS A 67 6.46 -7.31 4.08
C LYS A 67 4.98 -7.40 3.75
N LEU A 68 4.67 -7.51 2.47
CA LEU A 68 3.34 -7.73 1.93
C LEU A 68 3.31 -9.07 1.20
N GLN A 69 2.50 -9.98 1.71
CA GLN A 69 2.20 -11.27 1.10
C GLN A 69 0.70 -11.37 0.83
N ALA A 70 0.34 -12.07 -0.23
CA ALA A 70 -1.04 -12.34 -0.57
C ALA A 70 -1.20 -13.80 -1.01
N TYR A 71 -2.39 -14.34 -0.79
CA TYR A 71 -2.76 -15.70 -1.16
C TYR A 71 -3.70 -15.64 -2.37
N GLY A 72 -3.30 -16.29 -3.46
CA GLY A 72 -4.13 -16.41 -4.66
C GLY A 72 -4.85 -17.76 -4.75
N GLU A 73 -6.09 -17.75 -5.20
CA GLU A 73 -6.92 -18.94 -5.49
C GLU A 73 -7.48 -18.85 -6.90
N HIS A 74 -7.84 -19.98 -7.53
CA HIS A 74 -8.47 -19.96 -8.85
C HIS A 74 -9.82 -19.22 -8.82
N ALA A 75 -10.11 -18.51 -9.89
CA ALA A 75 -11.37 -17.83 -10.14
C ALA A 75 -12.58 -18.79 -10.25
N SER A 76 -12.33 -20.04 -10.63
CA SER A 76 -13.35 -21.08 -10.83
C SER A 76 -13.07 -22.27 -9.93
N GLU A 77 -14.11 -22.79 -9.27
CA GLU A 77 -14.04 -24.00 -8.45
C GLU A 77 -13.67 -25.25 -9.26
N ASP A 78 -13.96 -25.26 -10.56
CA ASP A 78 -13.74 -26.41 -11.44
C ASP A 78 -12.26 -26.58 -11.83
N GLY A 79 -11.39 -25.61 -11.50
CA GLY A 79 -9.94 -25.67 -11.76
C GLY A 79 -9.53 -25.51 -13.23
N ASP A 80 -10.49 -25.34 -14.14
CA ASP A 80 -10.27 -25.16 -15.57
C ASP A 80 -9.86 -23.71 -15.94
N SER A 81 -9.83 -22.79 -14.97
CA SER A 81 -9.46 -21.40 -15.19
C SER A 81 -8.01 -21.14 -14.78
N GLU A 82 -7.21 -20.62 -15.71
CA GLU A 82 -5.87 -20.08 -15.41
C GLU A 82 -5.95 -18.78 -14.60
N ALA A 83 -7.14 -18.17 -14.50
CA ALA A 83 -7.36 -16.97 -13.70
C ALA A 83 -7.41 -17.27 -12.21
N THR A 84 -6.82 -16.36 -11.43
CA THR A 84 -6.63 -16.41 -9.99
C THR A 84 -7.01 -15.09 -9.33
N TYR A 85 -7.46 -15.08 -8.09
CA TYR A 85 -7.76 -13.85 -7.35
C TYR A 85 -7.07 -13.86 -5.99
N ILE A 86 -6.75 -12.68 -5.47
CA ILE A 86 -6.20 -12.53 -4.12
C ILE A 86 -7.33 -12.66 -3.10
N THR A 87 -7.35 -13.73 -2.31
CA THR A 87 -8.42 -14.00 -1.32
C THR A 87 -7.96 -13.83 0.14
N ALA A 88 -6.65 -13.70 0.37
CA ALA A 88 -6.10 -13.32 1.66
C ALA A 88 -4.82 -12.50 1.54
N MET A 89 -4.48 -11.75 2.58
CA MET A 89 -3.21 -11.03 2.68
C MET A 89 -2.65 -10.99 4.08
N SER A 90 -1.33 -10.79 4.15
CA SER A 90 -0.57 -10.55 5.37
C SER A 90 0.38 -9.38 5.13
N LEU A 91 0.32 -8.40 6.02
CA LEU A 91 1.11 -7.18 5.98
C LEU A 91 1.84 -7.01 7.31
N ILE A 92 3.15 -6.87 7.26
CA ILE A 92 4.01 -6.73 8.44
C ILE A 92 4.83 -5.46 8.27
N PHE A 93 4.90 -4.63 9.31
CA PHE A 93 5.68 -3.40 9.36
C PHE A 93 6.73 -3.46 10.46
N TYR A 94 7.89 -2.86 10.22
CA TYR A 94 9.04 -2.83 11.10
C TYR A 94 9.55 -1.40 11.28
N THR A 95 10.15 -1.11 12.45
CA THR A 95 10.87 0.14 12.70
C THR A 95 12.19 0.18 11.92
N ASP A 96 12.85 1.34 11.88
CA ASP A 96 14.21 1.52 11.34
C ASP A 96 15.24 0.53 11.93
N ASP A 97 15.03 0.08 13.17
CA ASP A 97 15.89 -0.91 13.86
C ASP A 97 15.48 -2.37 13.61
N GLY A 98 14.48 -2.61 12.75
CA GLY A 98 13.95 -3.93 12.42
C GLY A 98 13.04 -4.55 13.49
N ASN A 99 12.50 -3.75 14.41
CA ASN A 99 11.54 -4.24 15.40
C ASN A 99 10.13 -4.27 14.82
N LEU A 100 9.34 -5.31 15.09
CA LEU A 100 7.96 -5.42 14.64
C LEU A 100 7.10 -4.27 15.21
N VAL A 101 6.46 -3.50 14.33
CA VAL A 101 5.52 -2.42 14.68
C VAL A 101 4.09 -2.90 14.59
N SER A 102 3.76 -3.61 13.51
CA SER A 102 2.38 -3.97 13.19
C SER A 102 2.36 -5.22 12.34
N TRP A 103 1.40 -6.11 12.61
CA TRP A 103 1.05 -7.23 11.75
C TRP A 103 -0.45 -7.20 11.53
N GLN A 104 -0.84 -7.23 10.25
CA GLN A 104 -2.20 -7.18 9.78
C GLN A 104 -2.45 -8.39 8.89
N SER A 105 -3.61 -9.00 9.03
CA SER A 105 -4.05 -10.06 8.13
C SER A 105 -5.48 -9.77 7.68
N ALA A 106 -5.81 -10.20 6.47
CA ALA A 106 -7.16 -10.16 5.94
C ALA A 106 -7.50 -11.52 5.34
N THR A 107 -8.59 -12.12 5.84
CA THR A 107 -9.16 -13.38 5.36
C THR A 107 -10.68 -13.25 5.34
N GLY A 108 -11.35 -13.55 4.21
CA GLY A 108 -12.82 -13.60 4.12
C GLY A 108 -13.53 -12.25 3.82
N GLU A 109 -14.82 -12.15 4.20
CA GLU A 109 -15.84 -11.19 3.72
C GLU A 109 -15.47 -9.69 3.79
N LYS A 110 -14.53 -9.29 4.64
CA LYS A 110 -13.88 -7.97 4.67
C LYS A 110 -12.43 -8.17 5.07
N PRO A 111 -11.50 -7.22 4.79
CA PRO A 111 -10.26 -7.17 5.53
C PRO A 111 -10.65 -6.96 6.99
N SER A 112 -10.82 -8.06 7.71
CA SER A 112 -10.93 -8.06 9.14
C SER A 112 -9.52 -7.69 9.58
N VAL A 113 -9.26 -6.38 9.63
CA VAL A 113 -8.06 -5.80 10.19
C VAL A 113 -8.01 -6.34 11.61
N SER A 114 -7.35 -7.49 11.75
CA SER A 114 -7.21 -8.20 13.00
C SER A 114 -6.07 -7.50 13.73
N LEU A 115 -6.34 -6.27 14.17
CA LEU A 115 -5.48 -5.53 15.07
C LEU A 115 -5.37 -6.33 16.38
N ARG A 116 -4.19 -6.92 16.64
CA ARG A 116 -3.56 -7.00 17.98
C ARG A 116 -2.19 -7.72 17.89
N TYR A 117 -1.17 -7.28 18.64
CA TYR A 117 -1.09 -7.60 20.07
C TYR A 117 -0.18 -6.66 20.91
N ASP A 118 -0.69 -6.23 22.08
CA ASP A 118 0.06 -6.17 23.35
C ASP A 118 -0.86 -6.82 24.42
N ASP A 119 -0.36 -7.90 25.01
CA ASP A 119 -1.00 -8.81 25.96
C ASP A 119 -1.30 -8.18 27.33
N LYS A 120 -0.81 -6.96 27.60
CA LYS A 120 -0.95 -6.31 28.92
C LYS A 120 -1.74 -5.00 28.91
N THR A 121 -1.87 -4.31 27.77
CA THR A 121 -2.32 -2.90 27.75
C THR A 121 -3.60 -2.62 26.97
N GLY A 122 -4.14 -3.58 26.21
CA GLY A 122 -5.50 -3.51 25.66
C GLY A 122 -5.73 -2.55 24.47
N LEU A 123 -4.84 -1.61 24.19
CA LEU A 123 -4.78 -0.82 22.95
C LEU A 123 -3.59 0.16 23.04
N LYS A 124 -2.67 0.08 22.08
CA LYS A 124 -2.00 1.25 21.51
C LYS A 124 -1.33 0.86 20.20
N VAL A 125 -1.64 1.62 19.16
CA VAL A 125 -0.82 1.79 17.95
C VAL A 125 0.63 1.93 18.43
N ALA A 126 1.45 0.91 18.22
CA ALA A 126 2.89 1.10 18.32
C ALA A 126 3.23 2.14 17.24
N GLY A 127 3.65 3.33 17.66
CA GLY A 127 3.89 4.46 16.78
C GLY A 127 4.70 4.03 15.57
N GLY A 128 4.22 4.34 14.37
CA GLY A 128 4.90 3.98 13.12
C GLY A 128 3.97 3.71 11.96
N VAL A 129 2.75 3.19 12.19
CA VAL A 129 1.72 3.00 11.15
C VAL A 129 0.42 3.70 11.54
N ASN A 130 -0.02 4.66 10.73
CA ASN A 130 -1.35 5.26 10.82
C ASN A 130 -2.32 4.48 9.94
N LEU A 131 -3.57 4.32 10.41
CA LEU A 131 -4.63 3.63 9.67
C LEU A 131 -5.81 4.59 9.51
N GLU A 132 -6.32 4.70 8.29
CA GLU A 132 -7.48 5.52 7.95
C GLU A 132 -8.47 4.71 7.11
N GLU A 133 -9.76 4.73 7.49
CA GLU A 133 -10.82 4.17 6.65
C GLU A 133 -11.20 5.19 5.57
N LYS A 134 -11.10 4.80 4.29
CA LYS A 134 -11.41 5.67 3.14
C LYS A 134 -12.34 4.92 2.18
N GLY A 135 -13.61 5.31 2.20
CA GLY A 135 -14.67 4.62 1.44
C GLY A 135 -14.90 3.19 1.92
N ASN A 136 -14.70 2.22 1.02
CA ASN A 136 -14.78 0.77 1.27
C ASN A 136 -13.40 0.12 1.47
N GLY A 137 -12.34 0.92 1.65
CA GLY A 137 -10.97 0.46 1.87
C GLY A 137 -10.33 1.03 3.13
N VAL A 138 -9.09 0.62 3.36
CA VAL A 138 -8.23 1.08 4.46
C VAL A 138 -6.90 1.56 3.88
N VAL A 139 -6.45 2.74 4.30
CA VAL A 139 -5.13 3.29 4.01
C VAL A 139 -4.22 3.05 5.21
N PHE A 140 -3.07 2.46 4.95
CA PHE A 140 -1.98 2.27 5.90
C PHE A 140 -0.84 3.22 5.54
N THR A 141 -0.49 4.11 6.45
CA THR A 141 0.63 5.05 6.28
C THR A 141 1.74 4.67 7.25
N HIS A 142 2.83 4.11 6.73
CA HIS A 142 4.02 3.77 7.50
C HIS A 142 5.00 4.93 7.51
N ASN A 143 5.10 5.62 8.65
CA ASN A 143 5.89 6.83 8.79
C ASN A 143 7.38 6.54 8.62
N SER A 144 7.92 5.45 9.19
CA SER A 144 9.36 5.13 9.10
C SER A 144 9.90 5.02 7.67
N SER A 145 9.07 4.59 6.73
CA SER A 145 9.43 4.46 5.32
C SER A 145 8.67 5.41 4.40
N ALA A 146 7.97 6.40 4.98
CA ALA A 146 7.04 7.30 4.30
C ALA A 146 6.18 6.57 3.24
N THR A 147 5.65 5.39 3.56
CA THR A 147 4.96 4.51 2.60
C THR A 147 3.47 4.49 2.85
N SER A 148 2.68 4.61 1.79
CA SER A 148 1.23 4.46 1.88
C SER A 148 0.74 3.27 1.07
N LEU A 149 -0.12 2.47 1.67
CA LEU A 149 -0.75 1.32 1.07
C LEU A 149 -2.26 1.44 1.27
N ARG A 150 -3.04 1.50 0.20
CA ARG A 150 -4.49 1.35 0.29
C ARG A 150 -4.87 -0.07 -0.10
N VAL A 151 -5.68 -0.69 0.73
CA VAL A 151 -6.28 -2.00 0.50
C VAL A 151 -7.79 -1.83 0.40
N GLN A 152 -8.38 -2.45 -0.60
CA GLN A 152 -9.82 -2.49 -0.79
C GLN A 152 -10.24 -3.92 -1.10
N LYS A 153 -11.49 -4.25 -0.76
CA LYS A 153 -12.09 -5.53 -1.10
C LYS A 153 -13.21 -5.29 -2.10
N TYR A 154 -13.20 -6.07 -3.17
CA TYR A 154 -14.25 -6.12 -4.17
C TYR A 154 -14.77 -7.56 -4.24
N ASN A 155 -16.04 -7.77 -3.89
CA ASN A 155 -16.62 -9.10 -3.66
C ASN A 155 -15.74 -9.92 -2.70
N GLU A 156 -15.26 -11.09 -3.12
CA GLU A 156 -14.36 -11.96 -2.32
C GLU A 156 -12.87 -11.78 -2.62
N THR A 157 -12.53 -10.72 -3.37
CA THR A 157 -11.17 -10.48 -3.84
C THR A 157 -10.59 -9.21 -3.22
N TYR A 158 -9.29 -9.21 -2.98
CA TYR A 158 -8.54 -8.06 -2.50
C TYR A 158 -7.76 -7.41 -3.64
N LEU A 159 -7.71 -6.09 -3.58
CA LEU A 159 -6.87 -5.28 -4.43
C LEU A 159 -6.16 -4.23 -3.59
N PHE A 160 -4.96 -3.84 -4.01
CA PHE A 160 -4.18 -2.87 -3.29
C PHE A 160 -3.28 -2.04 -4.19
N VAL A 161 -3.06 -0.81 -3.74
CA VAL A 161 -2.19 0.18 -4.34
C VAL A 161 -1.21 0.65 -3.28
N LEU A 162 0.08 0.68 -3.62
CA LEU A 162 1.14 1.13 -2.74
C LEU A 162 1.94 2.24 -3.41
N ARG A 163 2.26 3.29 -2.65
CA ARG A 163 3.15 4.36 -3.05
C ARG A 163 4.28 4.54 -2.05
N THR A 164 5.50 4.64 -2.56
CA THR A 164 6.70 4.84 -1.73
C THR A 164 7.85 5.45 -2.52
N ALA A 165 8.94 5.79 -1.83
CA ALA A 165 10.15 6.34 -2.43
C ALA A 165 10.84 5.35 -3.39
N SER A 166 11.32 5.87 -4.52
CA SER A 166 12.02 5.06 -5.55
C SER A 166 13.19 4.28 -4.97
N GLY A 167 13.99 4.92 -4.12
CA GLY A 167 15.15 4.28 -3.50
C GLY A 167 14.77 3.10 -2.59
N LEU A 168 13.58 3.12 -1.98
CA LEU A 168 13.08 1.96 -1.24
C LEU A 168 12.63 0.85 -2.19
N LEU A 169 12.00 1.18 -3.31
CA LEU A 169 11.62 0.19 -4.33
C LEU A 169 12.84 -0.49 -4.95
N ASP A 170 13.93 0.24 -5.17
CA ASP A 170 15.21 -0.31 -5.64
C ASP A 170 15.79 -1.37 -4.68
N ALA A 171 15.52 -1.19 -3.39
CA ALA A 171 15.90 -2.05 -2.29
C ALA A 171 14.90 -3.18 -1.97
N THR A 172 13.75 -3.19 -2.64
CA THR A 172 12.65 -4.12 -2.35
C THR A 172 12.68 -5.32 -3.30
N THR A 173 12.13 -6.45 -2.86
CA THR A 173 11.91 -7.64 -3.70
C THR A 173 10.45 -8.05 -3.71
N GLY A 174 10.00 -8.77 -4.73
CA GLY A 174 8.63 -9.29 -4.86
C GLY A 174 7.98 -8.95 -6.20
N LEU A 175 6.77 -9.46 -6.41
CA LEU A 175 6.03 -9.32 -7.67
C LEU A 175 5.83 -7.85 -8.08
N LEU A 176 5.58 -6.94 -7.13
CA LEU A 176 5.40 -5.52 -7.43
C LEU A 176 6.71 -4.82 -7.86
N ILE A 177 7.86 -5.46 -7.69
CA ILE A 177 9.15 -4.93 -8.14
C ILE A 177 9.54 -5.52 -9.47
N THR A 178 9.51 -6.84 -9.59
CA THR A 178 10.05 -7.57 -10.74
C THR A 178 9.02 -7.90 -11.82
N GLY A 179 7.74 -7.76 -11.51
CA GLY A 179 6.68 -8.31 -12.36
C GLY A 179 6.49 -9.81 -12.17
N CYS A 180 5.69 -10.41 -13.04
CA CYS A 180 5.41 -11.85 -13.03
C CYS A 180 6.64 -12.65 -13.48
N PRO A 181 7.03 -13.75 -12.80
CA PRO A 181 8.13 -14.60 -13.26
C PRO A 181 7.85 -15.28 -14.61
N ASN A 182 6.60 -15.65 -14.84
CA ASN A 182 6.09 -16.20 -16.08
C ASN A 182 4.83 -15.40 -16.44
N PRO A 183 4.96 -14.20 -17.04
CA PRO A 183 3.80 -13.42 -17.39
C PRO A 183 3.01 -14.20 -18.43
N THR A 184 1.77 -14.53 -18.12
CA THR A 184 0.83 -14.99 -19.13
C THR A 184 0.49 -13.74 -19.95
N VAL A 185 1.20 -13.56 -21.06
CA VAL A 185 0.77 -12.57 -22.06
C VAL A 185 -0.63 -12.98 -22.44
N ILE A 186 -1.59 -12.11 -22.19
CA ILE A 186 -3.01 -12.33 -22.41
C ILE A 186 -3.25 -12.64 -23.90
N ALA A 187 -3.11 -13.90 -24.27
CA ALA A 187 -3.48 -14.43 -25.57
C ALA A 187 -4.83 -15.10 -25.39
N ALA A 188 -5.85 -14.29 -25.06
CA ALA A 188 -7.22 -14.76 -24.92
C ALA A 188 -7.59 -15.61 -26.15
N LYS A 189 -7.95 -16.87 -25.94
CA LYS A 189 -8.66 -17.66 -26.98
C LYS A 189 -10.06 -17.06 -27.11
N ARG A 190 -10.14 -15.98 -27.90
CA ARG A 190 -11.31 -15.10 -28.06
C ARG A 190 -12.56 -15.89 -28.48
N LYS A 191 -13.59 -15.93 -27.62
CA LYS A 191 -14.98 -16.16 -28.07
C LYS A 191 -15.53 -14.83 -28.59
N LYS A 192 -15.63 -14.67 -29.91
CA LYS A 192 -15.94 -13.42 -30.64
C LYS A 192 -17.12 -12.58 -30.15
N ARG A 193 -18.09 -13.14 -29.42
CA ARG A 193 -19.34 -12.46 -29.04
C ARG A 193 -19.28 -11.79 -27.66
N SER A 194 -18.46 -12.29 -26.72
CA SER A 194 -18.24 -11.62 -25.43
C SER A 194 -17.23 -10.47 -25.52
N THR A 195 -16.51 -10.37 -26.63
CA THR A 195 -15.46 -9.35 -26.81
C THR A 195 -16.02 -7.93 -26.89
N GLU A 196 -17.08 -7.70 -27.66
CA GLU A 196 -17.61 -6.33 -27.89
C GLU A 196 -18.28 -5.75 -26.63
N ASP A 197 -19.06 -6.56 -25.90
CA ASP A 197 -19.69 -6.11 -24.64
C ASP A 197 -18.63 -5.74 -23.58
N CYS A 198 -17.55 -6.52 -23.49
CA CYS A 198 -16.44 -6.24 -22.58
C CYS A 198 -15.61 -5.02 -23.01
N GLU A 199 -15.30 -4.88 -24.31
CA GLU A 199 -14.61 -3.69 -24.83
C GLU A 199 -15.42 -2.41 -24.54
N ASN A 200 -16.75 -2.47 -24.70
CA ASN A 200 -17.64 -1.36 -24.38
C ASN A 200 -17.68 -1.07 -22.88
N ALA A 201 -17.80 -2.10 -22.03
CA ALA A 201 -17.81 -1.92 -20.58
C ALA A 201 -16.50 -1.30 -20.05
N CYS A 202 -15.36 -1.73 -20.60
CA CYS A 202 -14.04 -1.24 -20.23
C CYS A 202 -13.61 0.05 -20.95
N SER A 203 -14.41 0.59 -21.87
CA SER A 203 -14.04 1.76 -22.68
C SER A 203 -13.82 3.05 -21.88
N GLY A 204 -14.37 3.13 -20.66
CA GLY A 204 -14.18 4.25 -19.73
C GLY A 204 -12.94 4.17 -18.85
N THR A 205 -12.26 3.02 -18.81
CA THR A 205 -11.03 2.81 -18.02
C THR A 205 -9.83 3.47 -18.70
N ASN A 206 -8.79 3.80 -17.92
CA ASN A 206 -7.52 4.28 -18.44
C ASN A 206 -6.93 3.25 -19.42
N SER A 207 -6.31 3.75 -20.49
CA SER A 207 -5.64 2.92 -21.50
C SER A 207 -4.61 1.94 -20.93
N LEU A 208 -4.03 2.26 -19.76
CA LEU A 208 -3.10 1.37 -19.05
C LEU A 208 -3.79 0.09 -18.53
N TYR A 209 -5.05 0.19 -18.16
CA TYR A 209 -5.85 -0.88 -17.53
C TYR A 209 -6.82 -1.56 -18.48
N GLN A 210 -7.10 -0.94 -19.63
CA GLN A 210 -8.15 -1.39 -20.54
C GLN A 210 -7.99 -2.85 -20.99
N ASP A 211 -6.79 -3.27 -21.38
CA ASP A 211 -6.54 -4.65 -21.83
C ASP A 211 -6.79 -5.67 -20.72
N ALA A 212 -6.39 -5.33 -19.49
CA ALA A 212 -6.60 -6.15 -18.31
C ALA A 212 -8.10 -6.22 -17.94
N CYS A 213 -8.81 -5.09 -18.00
CA CYS A 213 -10.26 -5.05 -17.80
C CYS A 213 -11.02 -5.92 -18.80
N VAL A 214 -10.68 -5.80 -20.09
CA VAL A 214 -11.33 -6.59 -21.14
C VAL A 214 -11.06 -8.08 -20.94
N PHE A 215 -9.86 -8.44 -20.49
CA PHE A 215 -9.52 -9.82 -20.19
C PHE A 215 -10.36 -10.37 -19.04
N ASP A 216 -10.37 -9.70 -17.88
CA ASP A 216 -11.14 -10.16 -16.72
C ASP A 216 -12.62 -10.27 -17.04
N CYS A 217 -13.18 -9.30 -17.79
CA CYS A 217 -14.56 -9.36 -18.26
C CYS A 217 -14.81 -10.57 -19.17
N GLN A 218 -13.86 -10.92 -20.06
CA GLN A 218 -14.02 -12.07 -20.96
C GLN A 218 -13.92 -13.41 -20.23
N VAL A 219 -13.07 -13.49 -19.21
CA VAL A 219 -12.86 -14.70 -18.41
C VAL A 219 -14.03 -14.94 -17.48
N THR A 220 -14.49 -13.90 -16.77
CA THR A 220 -15.58 -13.98 -15.80
C THR A 220 -16.97 -13.93 -16.45
N GLY A 221 -17.08 -13.25 -17.60
CA GLY A 221 -18.36 -12.85 -18.17
C GLY A 221 -19.05 -11.69 -17.45
N ASP A 222 -18.36 -11.03 -16.51
CA ASP A 222 -18.90 -9.93 -15.70
C ASP A 222 -18.46 -8.56 -16.25
N THR A 223 -19.40 -7.82 -16.82
CA THR A 223 -19.17 -6.44 -17.30
C THR A 223 -18.98 -5.43 -16.16
N GLY A 224 -19.38 -5.78 -14.93
CA GLY A 224 -19.18 -4.96 -13.73
C GLY A 224 -17.71 -4.86 -13.31
N VAL A 225 -16.83 -5.71 -13.84
CA VAL A 225 -15.41 -5.70 -13.49
C VAL A 225 -14.74 -4.34 -13.79
N ALA A 226 -15.24 -3.57 -14.75
CA ALA A 226 -14.73 -2.23 -15.05
C ALA A 226 -14.75 -1.29 -13.82
N GLU A 227 -15.69 -1.48 -12.89
CA GLU A 227 -15.73 -0.75 -11.62
C GLU A 227 -14.48 -1.01 -10.77
N THR A 228 -13.95 -2.24 -10.78
CA THR A 228 -12.73 -2.60 -10.04
C THR A 228 -11.50 -1.84 -10.56
N PHE A 229 -11.42 -1.61 -11.87
CA PHE A 229 -10.29 -0.88 -12.47
C PHE A 229 -10.41 0.63 -12.22
N ASN A 230 -11.63 1.17 -12.28
CA ASN A 230 -11.88 2.56 -11.88
C ASN A 230 -11.56 2.76 -10.39
N ASP A 231 -11.90 1.81 -9.53
CA ASP A 231 -11.54 1.84 -8.10
C ASP A 231 -10.02 1.88 -7.92
N VAL A 232 -9.25 1.12 -8.69
CA VAL A 232 -7.78 1.15 -8.65
C VAL A 232 -7.24 2.52 -9.07
N GLU A 233 -7.79 3.14 -10.11
CA GLU A 233 -7.43 4.49 -10.53
C GLU A 233 -7.71 5.53 -9.43
N ASP A 234 -8.89 5.47 -8.83
CA ASP A 234 -9.28 6.35 -7.72
C ASP A 234 -8.35 6.13 -6.50
N MET A 235 -8.01 4.87 -6.20
CA MET A 235 -7.05 4.54 -5.15
C MET A 235 -5.66 5.11 -5.41
N GLN A 236 -5.18 5.05 -6.67
CA GLN A 236 -3.91 5.63 -7.07
C GLN A 236 -3.92 7.15 -6.90
N SER A 237 -4.94 7.80 -7.46
CA SER A 237 -5.13 9.25 -7.34
C SER A 237 -5.15 9.68 -5.87
N ASP A 238 -5.91 8.98 -5.03
CA ASP A 238 -6.01 9.29 -3.60
C ASP A 238 -4.68 9.19 -2.87
N ILE A 239 -3.92 8.10 -3.06
CA ILE A 239 -2.62 7.96 -2.40
C ILE A 239 -1.61 8.99 -2.94
N GLU A 240 -1.69 9.33 -4.22
CA GLU A 240 -0.81 10.33 -4.84
C GLU A 240 -1.11 11.75 -4.35
N ASN A 241 -2.38 12.08 -4.11
CA ASN A 241 -2.79 13.37 -3.56
C ASN A 241 -2.42 13.50 -2.07
N ASP A 242 -2.46 12.39 -1.32
CA ASP A 242 -2.09 12.36 0.10
C ASP A 242 -0.55 12.35 0.30
N ASP A 243 0.23 12.20 -0.77
CA ASP A 243 1.69 12.02 -0.72
C ASP A 243 2.44 13.21 -0.10
N ASP A 244 1.97 14.42 -0.39
CA ASP A 244 2.58 15.65 0.11
C ASP A 244 2.42 15.82 1.63
N SER A 245 1.30 15.37 2.22
CA SER A 245 1.10 15.43 3.68
C SER A 245 2.03 14.43 4.37
N ILE A 246 2.15 13.22 3.84
CA ILE A 246 3.04 12.18 4.35
C ILE A 246 4.50 12.64 4.33
N LEU A 247 4.93 13.31 3.26
CA LEU A 247 6.29 13.84 3.17
C LEU A 247 6.56 14.98 4.15
N LYS A 248 5.56 15.81 4.48
CA LYS A 248 5.71 16.85 5.51
C LYS A 248 5.89 16.23 6.90
N ASP A 249 5.05 15.25 7.23
CA ASP A 249 5.11 14.51 8.49
C ASP A 249 6.45 13.77 8.63
N PHE A 250 6.90 13.11 7.56
CA PHE A 250 8.17 12.37 7.55
C PHE A 250 9.39 13.27 7.76
N ASN A 251 9.42 14.41 7.07
CA ASN A 251 10.56 15.35 7.14
C ASN A 251 10.54 16.21 8.41
N GLY A 252 9.51 16.08 9.26
CA GLY A 252 9.36 16.87 10.47
C GLY A 252 9.27 18.37 10.16
N VAL A 253 8.75 18.74 8.98
CA VAL A 253 8.47 20.15 8.68
C VAL A 253 7.24 20.50 9.50
N PRO A 254 7.36 21.34 10.54
CA PRO A 254 6.19 21.73 11.33
C PRO A 254 5.16 22.32 10.36
N GLU A 255 3.91 21.84 10.43
CA GLU A 255 2.80 22.46 9.72
C GLU A 255 2.85 23.94 10.03
N GLY A 256 3.20 24.75 9.03
CA GLY A 256 3.23 26.18 9.18
C GLY A 256 1.84 26.59 9.63
N GLU A 257 1.75 27.20 10.81
CA GLU A 257 0.60 28.01 11.20
C GLU A 257 0.24 28.83 9.96
N ASP A 258 -0.99 28.59 9.46
CA ASP A 258 -1.58 29.35 8.38
C ASP A 258 -1.40 30.83 8.76
N SER A 259 -0.42 31.48 8.13
CA SER A 259 -0.09 32.88 8.38
C SER A 259 -1.15 33.71 7.69
N GLY A 260 -2.38 33.61 8.20
CA GLY A 260 -3.45 34.55 8.00
C GLY A 260 -2.96 35.89 8.52
N ALA A 261 -2.42 36.68 7.61
CA ALA A 261 -2.26 38.10 7.81
C ALA A 261 -3.64 38.69 8.14
N ASP A 262 -3.91 38.91 9.43
CA ASP A 262 -4.46 40.17 9.96
C ASP A 262 -4.71 40.10 11.48
N LYS A 263 -3.74 40.57 12.27
CA LYS A 263 -3.85 41.72 13.20
C LYS A 263 -2.70 41.71 14.22
N PRO A 264 -2.05 42.86 14.48
CA PRO A 264 -1.09 42.98 15.56
C PRO A 264 -1.87 43.05 16.88
N THR A 265 -1.97 41.94 17.60
CA THR A 265 -2.42 41.99 18.99
C THR A 265 -1.19 42.12 19.87
N THR A 266 -0.97 43.34 20.32
CA THR A 266 -0.04 43.78 21.35
C THR A 266 -0.04 42.78 22.52
N MET A 267 1.03 42.00 22.70
CA MET A 267 1.32 41.36 23.98
C MET A 267 2.66 41.87 24.51
N LEU A 268 2.56 43.06 25.09
CA LEU A 268 3.54 43.66 25.96
C LEU A 268 3.37 43.06 27.37
N THR A 269 3.97 41.91 27.68
CA THR A 269 4.21 41.52 29.09
C THR A 269 5.26 40.40 29.20
N PHE A 270 6.15 40.52 30.19
CA PHE A 270 7.13 39.52 30.66
C PHE A 270 8.52 39.42 29.99
N VAL A 271 9.23 40.56 29.86
CA VAL A 271 10.70 40.58 30.03
C VAL A 271 11.10 41.82 30.83
N MET A 272 10.80 41.86 32.13
CA MET A 272 11.47 42.71 33.11
C MET A 272 11.26 42.15 34.52
N MET A 273 12.01 41.11 34.89
CA MET A 273 12.36 40.83 36.29
C MET A 273 13.61 39.96 36.30
N LEU A 274 14.77 40.57 36.09
CA LEU A 274 16.07 40.00 36.43
C LEU A 274 17.14 41.12 36.49
N ALA A 275 16.88 42.15 37.29
CA ALA A 275 17.90 43.12 37.72
C ALA A 275 17.41 43.94 38.92
N ALA A 276 17.18 43.32 40.09
CA ALA A 276 17.03 44.05 41.35
C ALA A 276 17.13 43.16 42.61
N VAL A 277 18.17 42.32 42.76
CA VAL A 277 18.61 41.85 44.09
C VAL A 277 20.13 41.69 44.09
N ALA A 278 20.85 42.81 44.11
CA ALA A 278 22.27 42.85 44.47
C ALA A 278 22.63 44.27 44.96
N ALA A 279 21.95 44.74 46.00
CA ALA A 279 22.32 45.95 46.73
C ALA A 279 21.64 46.02 48.12
N ILE A 280 21.70 44.95 48.90
CA ILE A 280 21.59 45.00 50.37
C ILE A 280 22.59 43.96 50.87
N PHE A 281 23.46 44.34 51.82
CA PHE A 281 24.71 43.69 52.27
C PHE A 281 25.99 44.09 51.53
N SER A 282 26.38 45.36 51.66
CA SER A 282 27.71 45.80 52.13
C SER A 282 27.63 47.27 52.54
#